data_AF-T0YJ61-F1
#
_entry.id   AF-T0YJ61-F1
#
_cell.length_a   1.000
_cell.length_b   1.000
_cell.length_c   1.000
_cell.angle_alpha   90.00
_cell.angle_beta   90.00
_cell.angle_gamma   90.00
#
_symmetry.space_group_name_H-M   'P 1'
#
loop_
_entity.id
_entity.type
_entity.pdbx_description
1 polymer ?
#
loop_
_entity_poly.entity_id
_entity_poly.type
_entity_poly.pdbx_seq_one_letter_code
_entity_poly.pdbx_strand_id
1 'polypeptide(L)'
;MFSNPEYRKNQSYRERFRELGRFILEGSKPGAAAAAVYVTHKTLPLDHAHFGRLPQLSVQATEHLYELMQAMAHRLAGLIHVLIPFEPDSNLICIAFNPVGNTSVRHMNAFAYRVYGHLRVDPTRPLQAQQFFSSSTLLYPHSLAPAERNHILNALGLTEWSAAEEGATDSIFVLRHTLM
;
A
#
# COMPACT_ATOMS: atom_id res chain seq x y z
N MET A 1 5.13 40.08 -26.14
CA MET A 1 4.54 39.83 -27.47
C MET A 1 3.33 38.93 -27.29
N PHE A 2 2.23 39.53 -26.83
CA PHE A 2 0.99 38.81 -26.52
C PHE A 2 0.27 38.52 -27.83
N SER A 3 0.15 37.24 -28.18
CA SER A 3 -0.52 36.79 -29.40
C SER A 3 -1.99 37.20 -29.36
N ASN A 4 -2.44 37.86 -30.42
CA ASN A 4 -3.81 38.35 -30.61
C ASN A 4 -4.84 37.22 -30.39
N PRO A 5 -5.83 37.39 -29.48
CA PRO A 5 -6.83 36.34 -29.18
C PRO A 5 -7.67 35.88 -30.38
N GLU A 6 -7.82 36.71 -31.41
CA GLU A 6 -8.45 36.37 -32.68
C GLU A 6 -7.68 35.29 -33.47
N TYR A 7 -6.35 35.25 -33.35
CA TYR A 7 -5.49 34.30 -34.08
C TYR A 7 -5.60 32.86 -33.56
N ARG A 8 -6.09 32.68 -32.33
CA ARG A 8 -6.32 31.35 -31.76
C ARG A 8 -7.53 30.66 -32.39
N LYS A 9 -8.57 31.39 -32.84
CA LYS A 9 -9.87 30.81 -33.26
C LYS A 9 -9.77 29.85 -34.47
N ASN A 10 -8.81 30.02 -35.37
CA ASN A 10 -8.68 29.23 -36.61
C ASN A 10 -7.57 28.17 -36.63
N GLN A 11 -6.82 27.99 -35.53
CA GLN A 11 -5.81 26.92 -35.47
C GLN A 11 -6.47 25.57 -35.19
N SER A 12 -6.08 24.55 -35.96
CA SER A 12 -6.51 23.18 -35.71
C SER A 12 -6.07 22.73 -34.30
N TYR A 13 -6.80 21.78 -33.72
CA TYR A 13 -6.48 21.23 -32.40
C TYR A 13 -5.01 20.80 -32.28
N ARG A 14 -4.44 20.22 -33.35
CA ARG A 14 -3.03 19.78 -33.40
C ARG A 14 -2.03 20.93 -33.40
N GLU A 15 -2.36 22.07 -34.00
CA GLU A 15 -1.50 23.25 -34.02
C GLU A 15 -1.50 23.98 -32.68
N ARG A 16 -2.65 24.03 -32.00
CA ARG A 16 -2.77 24.64 -30.66
C ARG A 16 -1.97 23.92 -29.58
N PHE A 17 -1.83 22.59 -29.69
CA PHE A 17 -1.18 21.75 -28.69
C PHE A 17 0.15 21.14 -29.16
N ARG A 18 0.77 21.71 -30.20
CA ARG A 18 2.06 21.24 -30.74
C ARG A 18 3.19 21.29 -29.70
N GLU A 19 3.10 22.20 -28.74
CA GLU A 19 4.10 22.43 -27.68
C GLU A 19 3.62 21.97 -26.30
N LEU A 20 3.22 20.70 -26.17
CA LEU A 20 2.79 20.11 -24.88
C LEU A 20 3.76 20.41 -23.73
N GLY A 21 5.06 20.49 -24.02
CA GLY A 21 6.13 20.79 -23.05
C GLY A 21 5.97 22.13 -22.31
N ARG A 22 5.15 23.06 -22.80
CA ARG A 22 4.90 24.35 -22.11
C ARG A 22 3.87 24.27 -20.99
N PHE A 23 3.17 23.15 -20.88
CA PHE A 23 2.07 22.96 -19.92
C PHE A 23 2.38 21.88 -18.88
N ILE A 24 3.61 21.38 -18.86
CA ILE A 24 4.06 20.32 -17.96
C ILE A 24 5.39 20.73 -17.33
N LEU A 25 5.75 20.11 -16.19
CA LEU A 25 7.02 20.37 -15.52
C LEU A 25 8.23 19.81 -16.29
N GLU A 26 8.02 18.71 -17.01
CA GLU A 26 9.07 18.01 -17.76
C GLU A 26 9.28 18.56 -19.18
N GLY A 27 10.46 18.29 -19.75
CA GLY A 27 10.80 18.66 -21.13
C GLY A 27 10.51 17.56 -22.15
N SER A 28 11.58 17.07 -22.79
CA SER A 28 11.53 15.96 -23.75
C SER A 28 11.04 14.67 -23.09
N LYS A 29 10.12 13.96 -23.77
CA LYS A 29 9.48 12.72 -23.27
C LYS A 29 9.44 11.66 -24.37
N PRO A 30 9.53 10.37 -24.04
CA PRO A 30 9.38 9.31 -25.03
C PRO A 30 7.93 9.22 -25.52
N GLY A 31 7.72 9.42 -26.83
CA GLY A 31 6.42 9.18 -27.46
C GLY A 31 5.92 7.74 -27.26
N ALA A 32 6.85 6.79 -27.08
CA ALA A 32 6.54 5.39 -26.78
C ALA A 32 5.73 5.21 -25.48
N ALA A 33 5.96 6.02 -24.44
CA ALA A 33 5.17 5.94 -23.20
C ALA A 33 3.71 6.36 -23.44
N ALA A 34 3.49 7.44 -24.21
CA ALA A 34 2.14 7.86 -24.60
C ALA A 34 1.46 6.81 -25.48
N ALA A 35 2.21 6.18 -26.40
CA ALA A 35 1.70 5.10 -27.24
C ALA A 35 1.29 3.86 -26.41
N ALA A 36 2.09 3.46 -25.42
CA ALA A 36 1.78 2.34 -24.53
C ALA A 36 0.46 2.58 -23.77
N VAL A 37 0.32 3.74 -23.13
CA VAL A 37 -0.92 4.11 -22.41
C VAL A 37 -2.11 4.20 -23.38
N TYR A 38 -1.91 4.78 -24.56
CA TYR A 38 -2.97 4.86 -25.57
C TYR A 38 -3.48 3.48 -25.99
N VAL A 39 -2.57 2.55 -26.29
CA VAL A 39 -2.95 1.18 -26.67
C VAL A 39 -3.65 0.46 -25.51
N THR A 40 -3.17 0.63 -24.27
CA THR A 40 -3.86 0.10 -23.09
C THR A 40 -5.29 0.61 -22.99
N HIS A 41 -5.52 1.92 -23.09
CA HIS A 41 -6.87 2.51 -22.98
C HIS A 41 -7.77 2.21 -24.19
N LYS A 42 -7.20 1.92 -25.36
CA LYS A 42 -7.97 1.47 -26.53
C LYS A 42 -8.37 0.00 -26.44
N THR A 43 -7.54 -0.83 -25.80
CA THR A 43 -7.81 -2.26 -25.60
C THR A 43 -8.73 -2.48 -24.40
N LEU A 44 -8.52 -1.72 -23.32
CA LEU A 44 -9.31 -1.70 -22.10
C LEU A 44 -9.82 -0.26 -21.88
N PRO A 45 -10.99 0.10 -22.43
CA PRO A 45 -11.62 1.38 -22.18
C PRO A 45 -11.71 1.71 -20.69
N LEU A 46 -11.53 3.00 -20.35
CA LEU A 46 -11.57 3.50 -18.98
C LEU A 46 -13.00 3.60 -18.44
N ASP A 47 -13.65 2.45 -18.30
CA ASP A 47 -14.96 2.27 -17.70
C ASP A 47 -14.97 1.06 -16.76
N HIS A 48 -16.06 0.89 -16.03
CA HIS A 48 -16.21 -0.19 -15.05
C HIS A 48 -16.27 -1.60 -15.70
N ALA A 49 -16.69 -1.70 -16.96
CA ALA A 49 -16.89 -2.96 -17.65
C ALA A 49 -15.60 -3.52 -18.27
N HIS A 50 -14.57 -2.70 -18.45
CA HIS A 50 -13.29 -3.09 -19.05
C HIS A 50 -12.10 -2.86 -18.11
N PHE A 51 -11.53 -1.65 -18.10
CA PHE A 51 -10.38 -1.36 -17.26
C PHE A 51 -10.73 -1.52 -15.77
N GLY A 52 -11.95 -1.15 -15.37
CA GLY A 52 -12.44 -1.27 -13.99
C GLY A 52 -12.56 -2.71 -13.48
N ARG A 53 -12.57 -3.71 -14.36
CA ARG A 53 -12.51 -5.12 -13.92
C ARG A 53 -11.17 -5.48 -13.28
N LEU A 54 -10.07 -4.83 -13.67
CA LEU A 54 -8.76 -5.06 -13.08
C LEU A 54 -8.69 -4.62 -11.60
N PRO A 55 -8.98 -3.36 -11.23
CA PRO A 55 -9.03 -2.97 -9.82
C PRO A 55 -10.16 -3.69 -9.07
N GLN A 56 -11.27 -4.06 -9.71
CA GLN A 56 -12.31 -4.89 -9.06
C GLN A 56 -11.76 -6.24 -8.59
N LEU A 57 -11.03 -6.97 -9.44
CA LEU A 57 -10.41 -8.25 -9.07
C LEU A 57 -9.38 -8.08 -7.95
N SER A 58 -8.62 -6.98 -8.01
CA SER A 58 -7.61 -6.61 -7.03
C SER A 58 -8.22 -6.28 -5.64
N VAL A 59 -9.36 -5.59 -5.60
CA VAL A 59 -10.15 -5.36 -4.37
C VAL A 59 -10.74 -6.67 -3.86
N GLN A 60 -11.36 -7.50 -4.71
CA GLN A 60 -11.90 -8.81 -4.31
C GLN A 60 -10.83 -9.75 -3.75
N ALA A 61 -9.62 -9.74 -4.31
CA ALA A 61 -8.49 -10.49 -3.76
C ALA A 61 -8.08 -9.98 -2.36
N THR A 62 -8.23 -8.68 -2.12
CA THR A 62 -7.94 -8.06 -0.83
C THR A 62 -9.01 -8.38 0.20
N GLU A 63 -10.29 -8.35 -0.17
CA GLU A 63 -11.41 -8.82 0.65
C GLU A 63 -11.22 -10.30 1.05
N HIS A 64 -10.84 -11.14 0.08
CA HIS A 64 -10.55 -12.54 0.38
C HIS A 64 -9.36 -12.71 1.34
N LEU A 65 -8.27 -11.95 1.14
CA LEU A 65 -7.14 -11.98 2.06
C LEU A 65 -7.53 -11.47 3.46
N TYR A 66 -8.39 -10.45 3.55
CA TYR A 66 -8.94 -9.96 4.81
C TYR A 66 -9.67 -11.08 5.57
N GLU A 67 -10.57 -11.81 4.91
CA GLU A 67 -11.28 -12.95 5.50
C GLU A 67 -10.32 -14.05 5.98
N LEU A 68 -9.31 -14.38 5.16
CA LEU A 68 -8.28 -15.37 5.52
C LEU A 68 -7.47 -14.94 6.75
N MET A 69 -7.14 -13.65 6.86
CA MET A 69 -6.43 -13.11 8.01
C MET A 69 -7.29 -13.10 9.26
N GLN A 70 -8.59 -12.81 9.14
CA GLN A 70 -9.53 -12.95 10.25
C GLN A 70 -9.65 -14.41 10.72
N ALA A 71 -9.76 -15.36 9.79
CA ALA A 71 -9.78 -16.79 10.11
C ALA A 71 -8.46 -17.23 10.78
N MET A 72 -7.32 -16.69 10.32
CA MET A 72 -6.01 -16.93 10.94
C MET A 72 -5.94 -16.36 12.36
N ALA A 73 -6.47 -15.16 12.59
CA ALA A 73 -6.54 -14.54 13.92
C ALA A 73 -7.31 -15.45 14.90
N HIS A 74 -8.45 -16.01 14.47
CA HIS A 74 -9.22 -16.97 15.28
C HIS A 74 -8.44 -18.26 15.55
N ARG A 75 -7.77 -18.81 14.54
CA ARG A 75 -6.98 -20.06 14.69
C ARG A 75 -5.76 -19.90 15.61
N LEU A 76 -5.18 -18.70 15.66
CA LEU A 76 -4.01 -18.37 16.48
C LEU A 76 -4.39 -17.70 17.81
N ALA A 77 -5.69 -17.64 18.12
CA ALA A 77 -6.19 -17.06 19.36
C ALA A 77 -5.52 -17.71 20.58
N GLY A 78 -5.06 -16.89 21.53
CA GLY A 78 -4.31 -17.33 22.70
C GLY A 78 -2.80 -17.49 22.49
N LEU A 79 -2.31 -17.47 21.24
CA LEU A 79 -0.87 -17.49 20.94
C LEU A 79 -0.39 -16.13 20.42
N ILE A 80 -1.10 -15.55 19.45
CA ILE A 80 -0.70 -14.32 18.78
C ILE A 80 -1.96 -13.47 18.52
N HIS A 81 -1.93 -12.21 18.89
CA HIS A 81 -2.83 -11.18 18.38
C HIS A 81 -2.47 -10.88 16.92
N VAL A 82 -3.39 -11.17 16.00
CA VAL A 82 -3.31 -10.78 14.60
C VAL A 82 -4.32 -9.67 14.38
N LEU A 83 -3.86 -8.49 13.98
CA LEU A 83 -4.71 -7.33 13.78
C LEU A 83 -4.51 -6.78 12.37
N ILE A 84 -5.62 -6.44 11.72
CA ILE A 84 -5.65 -5.57 10.55
C ILE A 84 -5.99 -4.17 11.08
N PRO A 85 -5.03 -3.22 11.18
CA PRO A 85 -5.26 -1.97 11.90
C PRO A 85 -6.30 -1.06 11.25
N PHE A 86 -6.48 -1.19 9.93
CA PHE A 86 -7.45 -0.44 9.13
C PHE A 86 -8.13 -1.42 8.19
N GLU A 87 -9.45 -1.38 8.15
CA GLU A 87 -10.21 -2.10 7.12
C GLU A 87 -9.75 -1.59 5.74
N PRO A 88 -9.38 -2.49 4.81
CA PRO A 88 -8.87 -2.08 3.51
C PRO A 88 -9.99 -1.41 2.70
N ASP A 89 -9.73 -0.19 2.21
CA ASP A 89 -10.63 0.57 1.34
C ASP A 89 -10.43 0.27 -0.16
N SER A 90 -9.35 -0.43 -0.47
CA SER A 90 -8.83 -0.68 -1.81
C SER A 90 -8.05 -1.99 -1.83
N ASN A 91 -6.92 -2.05 -2.54
CA ASN A 91 -6.16 -3.26 -2.77
C ASN A 91 -4.94 -3.45 -1.85
N LEU A 92 -4.94 -2.77 -0.71
CA LEU A 92 -3.82 -2.75 0.23
C LEU A 92 -4.31 -3.14 1.62
N ILE A 93 -3.62 -4.10 2.22
CA ILE A 93 -3.88 -4.54 3.60
C ILE A 93 -2.59 -4.51 4.42
N CYS A 94 -2.70 -3.97 5.63
CA CYS A 94 -1.64 -3.98 6.63
C CYS A 94 -1.99 -4.95 7.75
N ILE A 95 -1.01 -5.70 8.24
CA ILE A 95 -1.20 -6.72 9.27
C ILE A 95 -0.15 -6.56 10.36
N ALA A 96 -0.61 -6.47 11.60
CA ALA A 96 0.20 -6.38 12.81
C ALA A 96 0.12 -7.70 13.59
N PHE A 97 1.23 -8.09 14.21
CA PHE A 97 1.34 -9.31 15.00
C PHE A 97 1.93 -9.01 16.37
N ASN A 98 1.27 -9.47 17.44
CA ASN A 98 1.83 -9.40 18.78
C ASN A 98 1.62 -10.73 19.54
N PRO A 99 2.67 -11.38 20.09
CA PRO A 99 2.49 -12.53 20.96
C PRO A 99 1.58 -12.22 22.15
N VAL A 100 0.68 -13.14 22.50
CA VAL A 100 -0.21 -12.96 23.67
C VAL A 100 0.61 -12.83 24.94
N GLY A 101 0.25 -11.85 25.78
CA GLY A 101 0.96 -11.53 27.03
C GLY A 101 2.15 -10.58 26.85
N ASN A 102 2.55 -10.24 25.61
CA ASN A 102 3.56 -9.20 25.38
C ASN A 102 2.94 -7.80 25.40
N THR A 103 3.44 -6.92 26.27
CA THR A 103 3.05 -5.49 26.34
C THR A 103 4.08 -4.55 25.72
N SER A 104 5.23 -5.07 25.26
CA SER A 104 6.34 -4.26 24.73
C SER A 104 6.30 -4.12 23.20
N VAL A 105 6.19 -2.89 22.70
CA VAL A 105 6.28 -2.58 21.24
C VAL A 105 7.61 -3.07 20.65
N ARG A 106 8.70 -2.99 21.40
CA ARG A 106 10.01 -3.50 20.97
C ARG A 106 9.97 -5.00 20.68
N HIS A 107 9.41 -5.80 21.61
CA HIS A 107 9.30 -7.24 21.43
C HIS A 107 8.31 -7.61 20.31
N MET A 108 7.22 -6.86 20.19
CA MET A 108 6.25 -6.99 19.09
C MET A 108 6.95 -6.78 17.73
N ASN A 109 7.67 -5.67 17.57
CA ASN A 109 8.39 -5.34 16.34
C ASN A 109 9.47 -6.37 16.03
N ALA A 110 10.24 -6.82 17.03
CA ALA A 110 11.24 -7.86 16.85
C ALA A 110 10.60 -9.18 16.40
N PHE A 111 9.42 -9.53 16.92
CA PHE A 111 8.66 -10.69 16.48
C PHE A 111 8.19 -10.54 15.03
N ALA A 112 7.50 -9.45 14.71
CA ALA A 112 6.98 -9.18 13.37
C ALA A 112 8.10 -9.09 12.31
N TYR A 113 9.26 -8.53 12.68
CA TYR A 113 10.44 -8.48 11.81
C TYR A 113 11.01 -9.87 11.52
N ARG A 114 11.01 -10.80 12.50
CA ARG A 114 11.40 -12.20 12.24
C ARG A 114 10.42 -12.87 11.29
N VAL A 115 9.11 -12.66 11.46
CA VAL A 115 8.09 -13.14 10.52
C VAL A 115 8.35 -12.58 9.12
N TYR A 116 8.57 -11.27 8.98
CA TYR A 116 8.92 -10.62 7.72
C TYR A 116 10.19 -11.21 7.09
N GLY A 117 11.18 -11.60 7.91
CA GLY A 117 12.40 -12.27 7.44
C GLY A 117 12.14 -13.54 6.64
N HIS A 118 11.03 -14.24 6.90
CA HIS A 118 10.61 -15.40 6.11
C HIS A 118 9.83 -15.04 4.84
N LEU A 119 9.35 -13.81 4.71
CA LEU A 119 8.48 -13.36 3.62
C LEU A 119 9.17 -12.44 2.62
N ARG A 120 10.30 -11.83 3.01
CA ARG A 120 11.09 -10.96 2.12
C ARG A 120 11.97 -11.78 1.17
N VAL A 121 12.35 -11.16 0.06
CA VAL A 121 13.35 -11.73 -0.86
C VAL A 121 14.70 -11.79 -0.15
N ASP A 122 15.28 -13.00 -0.12
CA ASP A 122 16.66 -13.24 0.32
C ASP A 122 17.51 -13.50 -0.94
N PRO A 123 18.45 -12.61 -1.30
CA PRO A 123 19.26 -12.77 -2.51
C PRO A 123 20.17 -14.00 -2.46
N THR A 124 20.35 -14.62 -1.30
CA THR A 124 21.14 -15.85 -1.13
C THR A 124 20.35 -17.12 -1.43
N ARG A 125 19.03 -17.03 -1.65
CA ARG A 125 18.14 -18.17 -1.89
C ARG A 125 17.44 -18.03 -3.24
N PRO A 126 17.15 -19.15 -3.93
CA PRO A 126 16.34 -19.11 -5.15
C PRO A 126 14.95 -18.52 -4.88
N LEU A 127 14.53 -17.54 -5.68
CA LEU A 127 13.23 -16.88 -5.56
C LEU A 127 12.07 -17.88 -5.66
N GLN A 128 12.23 -18.94 -6.46
CA GLN A 128 11.25 -19.98 -6.71
C GLN A 128 10.96 -20.84 -5.46
N ALA A 129 11.85 -20.86 -4.48
CA ALA A 129 11.62 -21.55 -3.21
C ALA A 129 10.68 -20.77 -2.29
N GLN A 130 10.42 -19.49 -2.58
CA GLN A 130 9.59 -18.64 -1.75
C GLN A 130 8.12 -18.84 -2.08
N GLN A 131 7.34 -19.23 -1.07
CA GLN A 131 5.91 -19.50 -1.22
C GLN A 131 5.05 -18.25 -1.07
N PHE A 132 5.54 -17.24 -0.34
CA PHE A 132 4.79 -16.03 -0.06
C PHE A 132 5.70 -14.81 0.07
N PHE A 133 5.22 -13.67 -0.44
CA PHE A 133 5.94 -12.41 -0.42
C PHE A 133 5.16 -11.36 0.37
N SER A 134 5.89 -10.61 1.18
CA SER A 134 5.36 -9.45 1.89
C SER A 134 6.28 -8.26 1.69
N SER A 135 5.71 -7.06 1.75
CA SER A 135 6.46 -5.86 2.10
C SER A 135 6.20 -5.50 3.57
N SER A 136 6.81 -4.43 4.05
CA SER A 136 6.58 -3.92 5.40
C SER A 136 6.58 -2.41 5.43
N THR A 137 5.98 -1.85 6.48
CA THR A 137 6.09 -0.43 6.79
C THR A 137 5.97 -0.20 8.30
N LEU A 138 6.10 1.04 8.73
CA LEU A 138 5.99 1.46 10.12
C LEU A 138 4.74 2.30 10.29
N LEU A 139 3.93 1.95 11.29
CA LEU A 139 2.77 2.71 11.70
C LEU A 139 3.17 3.63 12.85
N TYR A 140 3.11 4.93 12.62
CA TYR A 140 3.50 5.93 13.61
C TYR A 140 2.28 6.50 14.35
N PRO A 141 2.34 6.68 15.68
CA PRO A 141 1.23 7.19 16.46
C PRO A 141 0.85 8.63 16.08
N HIS A 142 1.80 9.46 15.67
CA HIS A 142 1.54 10.84 15.29
C HIS A 142 0.72 10.96 13.99
N SER A 143 0.64 9.88 13.20
CA SER A 143 -0.18 9.82 11.99
C SER A 143 -1.63 9.38 12.27
N LEU A 144 -1.98 9.11 13.53
CA LEU A 144 -3.24 8.48 13.93
C LEU A 144 -4.06 9.32 14.89
N ALA A 145 -5.39 9.26 14.71
CA ALA A 145 -6.30 9.87 15.66
C ALA A 145 -6.17 9.19 17.04
N PRO A 146 -6.41 9.91 18.15
CA PRO A 146 -6.32 9.33 19.50
C PRO A 146 -7.18 8.06 19.68
N ALA A 147 -8.38 8.02 19.09
CA ALA A 147 -9.27 6.87 19.18
C ALA A 147 -8.71 5.62 18.47
N GLU A 148 -8.16 5.80 17.27
CA GLU A 148 -7.52 4.72 16.50
C GLU A 148 -6.29 4.19 17.22
N ARG A 149 -5.48 5.08 17.80
CA ARG A 149 -4.32 4.69 18.60
C ARG A 149 -4.71 3.77 19.75
N ASN A 150 -5.73 4.15 20.51
CA ASN A 150 -6.20 3.36 21.64
C ASN A 150 -6.81 2.04 21.20
N HIS A 151 -7.57 2.04 20.09
CA HIS A 151 -8.13 0.82 19.52
C HIS A 151 -7.03 -0.18 19.14
N ILE A 152 -5.99 0.27 18.43
CA ILE A 152 -4.87 -0.56 17.98
C ILE A 152 -4.09 -1.12 19.17
N LEU A 153 -3.76 -0.29 20.17
CA LEU A 153 -3.07 -0.75 21.38
C LEU A 153 -3.88 -1.85 22.09
N ASN A 154 -5.16 -1.60 22.33
CA ASN A 154 -6.04 -2.53 23.03
C ASN A 154 -6.18 -3.85 22.27
N ALA A 155 -6.40 -3.79 20.95
CA ALA A 155 -6.55 -4.97 20.11
C ALA A 155 -5.27 -5.82 20.03
N LEU A 156 -4.09 -5.19 20.16
CA LEU A 156 -2.81 -5.88 20.21
C LEU A 156 -2.39 -6.28 21.63
N GLY A 157 -3.10 -5.90 22.68
CA GLY A 157 -2.69 -6.17 24.06
C GLY A 157 -1.49 -5.33 24.53
N LEU A 158 -1.28 -4.16 23.94
CA LEU A 158 -0.23 -3.22 24.30
C LEU A 158 -0.77 -2.13 25.23
N THR A 159 0.10 -1.58 26.10
CA THR A 159 -0.27 -0.51 27.03
C THR A 159 0.08 0.88 26.51
N GLU A 160 1.13 0.98 25.70
CA GLU A 160 1.64 2.24 25.17
C GLU A 160 2.38 2.02 23.84
N TRP A 161 2.59 3.11 23.09
CA TRP A 161 3.34 3.10 21.83
C TRP A 161 4.86 3.15 22.03
N SER A 162 5.32 3.61 23.20
CA SER A 162 6.74 3.73 23.51
C SER A 162 7.31 2.39 24.00
N ALA A 163 8.59 2.15 23.78
CA ALA A 163 9.33 1.34 24.74
C ALA A 163 9.96 2.32 25.73
N ALA A 164 9.84 2.07 27.03
CA ALA A 164 10.35 2.92 28.11
C ALA A 164 11.90 3.12 28.11
N GLU A 165 12.61 2.70 27.06
CA GLU A 165 14.06 2.71 26.92
C GLU A 165 14.52 3.65 25.80
N GLU A 166 15.64 4.34 26.02
CA GLU A 166 16.27 5.22 25.02
C GLU A 166 16.58 4.49 23.70
N GLY A 167 16.16 5.09 22.58
CA GLY A 167 16.40 4.57 21.22
C GLY A 167 15.32 3.63 20.68
N ALA A 168 14.25 3.39 21.44
CA ALA A 168 13.10 2.64 20.95
C ALA A 168 12.31 3.41 19.87
N THR A 169 11.81 2.68 18.88
CA THR A 169 10.95 3.27 17.85
C THR A 169 9.52 3.40 18.38
N ASP A 170 8.99 4.63 18.45
CA ASP A 170 7.58 4.93 18.68
C ASP A 170 6.75 4.57 17.43
N SER A 171 6.80 3.32 17.01
CA SER A 171 6.10 2.84 15.82
C SER A 171 5.85 1.35 15.88
N ILE A 172 4.74 0.92 15.30
CA ILE A 172 4.41 -0.49 15.15
C ILE A 172 4.83 -0.96 13.77
N PHE A 173 5.62 -2.03 13.72
CA PHE A 173 6.00 -2.68 12.47
C PHE A 173 4.83 -3.51 11.94
N VAL A 174 4.41 -3.24 10.71
CA VAL A 174 3.32 -3.96 10.06
C VAL A 174 3.79 -4.60 8.75
N LEU A 175 3.29 -5.80 8.49
CA LEU A 175 3.36 -6.38 7.15
C LEU A 175 2.40 -5.64 6.24
N ARG A 176 2.76 -5.50 4.97
CA ARG A 176 1.94 -4.83 3.96
C ARG A 176 1.88 -5.67 2.69
N HIS A 177 0.66 -5.95 2.25
CA HIS A 177 0.36 -6.61 0.98
C HIS A 177 -0.43 -5.67 0.09
N THR A 178 0.01 -5.52 -1.16
CA THR A 178 -0.73 -4.85 -2.23
C THR A 178 -1.05 -5.88 -3.29
N LEU A 179 -2.33 -6.11 -3.54
CA LEU A 179 -2.83 -7.16 -4.40
C LEU A 179 -3.06 -6.55 -5.78
N MET A 180 -2.17 -6.76 -6.75
CA MET A 180 -2.23 -6.15 -8.09
C MET A 180 -2.40 -7.19 -9.19
#